data_AF-A0A239F5R8-F1
#
_entry.id   AF-A0A239F5R8-F1
#
_cell.length_a   1.000
_cell.length_b   1.000
_cell.length_c   1.000
_cell.angle_alpha   90.00
_cell.angle_beta   90.00
_cell.angle_gamma   90.00
#
_symmetry.space_group_name_H-M   'P 1'
#
loop_
_entity.id
_entity.type
_entity.pdbx_description
1 polymer ?
#
loop_
_entity_poly.entity_id
_entity_poly.type
_entity_poly.pdbx_seq_one_letter_code
_entity_poly.pdbx_strand_id
1 'polypeptide(L)'
;MPIRTLLGSLALSTSLHAHALSTESLTEPDLLALASTLAQSAGSSQWQQLWQRSRSAGHLSPGNVAHFTLGQQQIAQLTLATLDKPQSARAESGTRARYRRDFQPLVLGSDNGKPLTALCLWVDWRTLPERVSGSPTSWMGQVSLLVSKPCP
;
A
#
# COMPACT_ATOMS: atom_id res chain seq x y z
N MET A 1 17.81 -3.12 62.35
CA MET A 1 16.34 -3.09 62.11
C MET A 1 16.07 -2.10 60.97
N PRO A 2 15.13 -2.40 60.06
CA PRO A 2 15.49 -2.84 58.70
C PRO A 2 15.42 -1.76 57.59
N ILE A 3 16.25 -2.00 56.58
CA ILE A 3 16.24 -1.44 55.22
C ILE A 3 14.84 -1.59 54.59
N ARG A 4 14.25 -0.48 54.15
CA ARG A 4 13.01 -0.46 53.35
C ARG A 4 13.39 -0.42 51.87
N THR A 5 13.49 -1.60 51.28
CA THR A 5 13.62 -1.79 49.82
C THR A 5 12.28 -1.46 49.15
N LEU A 6 12.18 -0.32 48.47
CA LEU A 6 11.06 -0.02 47.58
C LEU A 6 11.30 -0.72 46.24
N LEU A 7 10.86 -1.97 46.14
CA LEU A 7 10.67 -2.67 44.87
C LEU A 7 9.40 -2.10 44.21
N GLY A 8 9.58 -1.07 43.38
CA GLY A 8 8.53 -0.61 42.47
C GLY A 8 8.39 -1.61 41.32
N SER A 9 7.38 -2.47 41.41
CA SER A 9 7.06 -3.47 40.40
C SER A 9 6.80 -2.82 39.04
N LEU A 10 7.72 -3.00 38.09
CA LEU A 10 7.47 -2.79 36.67
C LEU A 10 6.48 -3.88 36.21
N ALA A 11 5.20 -3.53 36.10
CA ALA A 11 4.22 -4.35 35.40
C ALA A 11 4.44 -4.22 33.88
N LEU A 12 5.43 -4.94 33.36
CA LEU A 12 5.45 -5.32 31.94
C LEU A 12 4.68 -6.62 31.76
N SER A 13 4.02 -6.74 30.61
CA SER A 13 3.65 -7.99 29.91
C SER A 13 2.18 -8.42 29.97
N THR A 14 1.37 -7.82 29.10
CA THR A 14 0.64 -8.65 28.11
C THR A 14 0.78 -7.99 26.75
N SER A 15 1.89 -8.27 26.07
CA SER A 15 2.04 -8.00 24.64
C SER A 15 0.95 -8.81 23.94
N LEU A 16 -0.17 -8.18 23.57
CA LEU A 16 -1.04 -8.75 22.56
C LEU A 16 -0.17 -8.93 21.32
N HIS A 17 0.12 -10.19 20.98
CA HIS A 17 0.84 -10.54 19.76
C HIS A 17 -0.11 -10.33 18.57
N ALA A 18 -0.42 -9.07 18.28
CA ALA A 18 -0.99 -8.69 17.01
C ALA A 18 0.15 -8.79 15.99
N HIS A 19 0.32 -9.97 15.41
CA HIS A 19 1.24 -10.17 14.30
C HIS A 19 0.74 -9.34 13.11
N ALA A 20 1.66 -8.64 12.46
CA ALA A 20 1.38 -7.90 11.24
C ALA A 20 0.99 -8.86 10.12
N LEU A 21 -0.02 -8.50 9.31
CA LEU A 21 -0.50 -9.32 8.21
C LEU A 21 0.64 -9.69 7.27
N SER A 22 0.96 -10.99 7.19
CA SER A 22 1.80 -11.51 6.11
C SER A 22 0.98 -11.66 4.83
N THR A 23 1.36 -10.92 3.79
CA THR A 23 0.74 -11.02 2.47
C THR A 23 1.05 -12.33 1.77
N GLU A 24 2.15 -13.00 2.14
CA GLU A 24 2.57 -14.28 1.56
C GLU A 24 1.65 -15.44 1.97
N SER A 25 0.90 -15.28 3.07
CA SER A 25 -0.13 -16.23 3.48
C SER A 25 -1.51 -15.97 2.86
N LEU A 26 -1.67 -14.90 2.07
CA LEU A 26 -2.94 -14.54 1.45
C LEU A 26 -3.03 -15.02 0.02
N THR A 27 -4.23 -15.38 -0.41
CA THR A 27 -4.50 -15.66 -1.82
C THR A 27 -4.62 -14.35 -2.61
N GLU A 28 -4.44 -14.41 -3.93
CA GLU A 28 -4.65 -13.23 -4.79
C GLU A 28 -6.06 -12.63 -4.62
N PRO A 29 -7.17 -13.39 -4.62
CA PRO A 29 -8.50 -12.87 -4.32
C PRO A 29 -8.60 -12.11 -3.00
N ASP A 30 -7.96 -12.59 -1.93
CA ASP A 30 -7.95 -11.92 -0.63
C ASP A 30 -7.23 -10.57 -0.71
N LEU A 31 -6.09 -10.53 -1.40
CA LEU A 31 -5.35 -9.29 -1.63
C LEU A 31 -6.18 -8.28 -2.43
N LEU A 32 -6.90 -8.72 -3.47
CA LEU A 32 -7.79 -7.85 -4.26
C LEU A 32 -8.92 -7.27 -3.41
N ALA A 33 -9.53 -8.08 -2.54
CA ALA A 33 -10.58 -7.63 -1.63
C ALA A 33 -10.07 -6.60 -0.60
N LEU A 34 -8.87 -6.82 -0.05
CA LEU A 34 -8.21 -5.88 0.86
C LEU A 34 -7.94 -4.53 0.17
N ALA A 35 -7.42 -4.55 -1.07
CA ALA A 35 -7.18 -3.34 -1.84
C ALA A 35 -8.47 -2.54 -2.08
N SER A 36 -9.56 -3.20 -2.48
CA SER A 36 -10.86 -2.54 -2.69
C SER A 36 -11.38 -1.91 -1.39
N THR A 37 -11.22 -2.60 -0.26
CA THR A 37 -11.60 -2.05 1.06
C THR A 37 -10.75 -0.82 1.41
N LEU A 38 -9.45 -0.86 1.13
CA LEU A 38 -8.56 0.27 1.34
C LEU A 38 -8.92 1.46 0.44
N ALA A 39 -9.27 1.22 -0.83
CA ALA A 39 -9.65 2.28 -1.76
C ALA A 39 -10.83 3.13 -1.25
N GLN A 40 -11.78 2.48 -0.58
CA GLN A 40 -12.99 3.12 -0.02
C GLN A 40 -12.72 3.89 1.28
N SER A 41 -11.61 3.63 1.95
CA SER A 41 -11.33 4.12 3.31
C SER A 41 -10.01 4.89 3.46
N ALA A 42 -9.15 4.88 2.44
CA ALA A 42 -7.87 5.57 2.46
C ALA A 42 -8.04 7.09 2.58
N GLY A 43 -7.42 7.66 3.62
CA GLY A 43 -7.47 9.09 3.92
C GLY A 43 -6.53 9.94 3.06
N SER A 44 -6.72 11.26 3.09
CA SER A 44 -5.92 12.22 2.33
C SER A 44 -4.42 12.14 2.62
N SER A 45 -4.03 11.86 3.87
CA SER A 45 -2.64 11.71 4.29
C SER A 45 -1.94 10.53 3.60
N GLN A 46 -2.63 9.39 3.45
CA GLN A 46 -2.10 8.22 2.76
C GLN A 46 -1.85 8.54 1.28
N TRP A 47 -2.80 9.19 0.63
CA TRP A 47 -2.66 9.63 -0.77
C TRP A 47 -1.50 10.63 -0.95
N GLN A 48 -1.37 11.61 -0.05
CA GLN A 48 -0.27 12.57 -0.08
C GLN A 48 1.09 11.89 0.04
N GLN A 49 1.24 10.92 0.94
CA GLN A 49 2.48 10.16 1.11
C GLN A 49 2.80 9.34 -0.15
N LEU A 50 1.82 8.69 -0.76
CA LEU A 50 2.00 7.99 -2.04
C LEU A 50 2.52 8.94 -3.12
N TRP A 51 1.95 10.13 -3.24
CA TRP A 51 2.39 11.09 -4.27
C TRP A 51 3.78 11.64 -4.00
N GLN A 52 4.11 11.93 -2.74
CA GLN A 52 5.45 12.33 -2.35
C GLN A 52 6.48 11.26 -2.73
N ARG A 53 6.22 10.00 -2.38
CA ARG A 53 7.10 8.87 -2.66
C ARG A 53 7.25 8.61 -4.16
N SER A 54 6.14 8.64 -4.90
CA SER A 54 6.13 8.47 -6.37
C SER A 54 6.90 9.58 -7.08
N ARG A 55 6.81 10.83 -6.59
CA ARG A 55 7.63 11.94 -7.09
C ARG A 55 9.11 11.74 -6.77
N SER A 56 9.45 11.38 -5.53
CA SER A 56 10.85 11.15 -5.13
C SER A 56 11.51 10.00 -5.89
N ALA A 57 10.73 9.02 -6.34
CA ALA A 57 11.18 7.91 -7.16
C ALA A 57 11.25 8.25 -8.67
N GLY A 58 10.89 9.47 -9.07
CA GLY A 58 10.95 9.94 -10.45
C GLY A 58 9.78 9.51 -11.34
N HIS A 59 8.72 8.91 -10.80
CA HIS A 59 7.61 8.38 -11.61
C HIS A 59 6.63 9.44 -12.11
N LEU A 60 6.69 10.67 -11.55
CA LEU A 60 5.79 11.78 -11.92
C LEU A 60 6.46 12.81 -12.85
N SER A 61 7.65 12.53 -13.37
CA SER A 61 8.37 13.44 -14.27
C SER A 61 9.19 12.63 -15.28
N PRO A 62 9.40 13.14 -16.51
CA PRO A 62 10.23 12.47 -17.50
C PRO A 62 11.64 12.18 -16.98
N GLY A 63 12.16 10.98 -17.27
CA GLY A 63 13.49 10.57 -16.86
C GLY A 63 13.84 9.15 -17.31
N ASN A 64 14.92 8.61 -16.75
CA ASN A 64 15.47 7.29 -17.10
C ASN A 64 14.74 6.11 -16.44
N VAL A 65 13.61 6.37 -15.80
CA VAL A 65 12.77 5.36 -15.15
C VAL A 65 11.37 5.41 -15.73
N ALA A 66 10.60 4.34 -15.53
CA ALA A 66 9.18 4.32 -15.86
C ALA A 66 8.46 5.53 -15.22
N HIS A 67 7.83 6.36 -16.02
CA HIS A 67 7.18 7.59 -15.56
C HIS A 67 5.86 7.82 -16.29
N PHE A 68 4.90 8.44 -15.61
CA PHE A 68 3.62 8.80 -16.21
C PHE A 68 3.81 9.92 -17.23
N THR A 69 3.01 9.85 -18.30
CA THR A 69 2.95 10.88 -19.35
C THR A 69 1.63 11.67 -19.32
N LEU A 70 0.67 11.21 -18.51
CA LEU A 70 -0.65 11.85 -18.33
C LEU A 70 -0.59 13.02 -17.33
N GLY A 71 -1.66 13.82 -17.31
CA GLY A 71 -1.82 14.89 -16.32
C GLY A 71 -2.06 14.35 -14.91
N GLN A 72 -1.65 15.10 -13.88
CA GLN A 72 -1.72 14.68 -12.48
C GLN A 72 -3.12 14.22 -12.04
N GLN A 73 -4.18 14.90 -12.48
CA GLN A 73 -5.55 14.52 -12.15
C GLN A 73 -5.93 13.15 -12.72
N GLN A 74 -5.52 12.85 -13.96
CA GLN A 74 -5.77 11.55 -14.58
C GLN A 74 -4.97 10.44 -13.86
N ILE A 75 -3.70 10.70 -13.54
CA ILE A 75 -2.86 9.75 -12.78
C ILE A 75 -3.52 9.41 -11.43
N ALA A 76 -4.06 10.41 -10.74
CA ALA A 76 -4.75 10.20 -9.47
C ALA A 76 -6.00 9.34 -9.62
N GLN A 77 -6.82 9.60 -10.64
CA GLN A 77 -8.02 8.79 -10.93
C GLN A 77 -7.65 7.34 -11.29
N LEU A 78 -6.64 7.12 -12.12
CA LEU A 78 -6.18 5.79 -12.52
C LEU A 78 -5.57 5.02 -11.35
N THR A 79 -4.85 5.71 -10.45
CA THR A 79 -4.28 5.08 -9.25
C THR A 79 -5.39 4.64 -8.31
N LEU A 80 -6.41 5.49 -8.07
CA LEU A 80 -7.58 5.10 -7.28
C LEU A 80 -8.31 3.92 -7.93
N ALA A 81 -8.54 3.96 -9.24
CA ALA A 81 -9.17 2.86 -9.97
C ALA A 81 -8.36 1.55 -9.91
N THR A 82 -7.03 1.64 -9.84
CA THR A 82 -6.15 0.48 -9.67
C THR A 82 -6.25 -0.11 -8.27
N LEU A 83 -6.40 0.73 -7.24
CA LEU A 83 -6.60 0.27 -5.87
C LEU A 83 -8.00 -0.31 -5.64
N ASP A 84 -9.04 0.32 -6.22
CA ASP A 84 -10.43 -0.08 -6.06
C ASP A 84 -10.75 -1.42 -6.75
N LYS A 85 -10.27 -1.57 -7.99
CA LYS A 85 -10.51 -2.77 -8.82
C LYS A 85 -9.24 -3.20 -9.55
N PRO A 86 -8.23 -3.70 -8.82
CA PRO A 86 -7.05 -4.28 -9.44
C PRO A 86 -7.41 -5.50 -10.29
N GLN A 87 -6.68 -5.71 -11.38
CA GLN A 87 -6.82 -6.92 -12.20
C GLN A 87 -5.98 -8.08 -11.67
N SER A 88 -4.88 -7.76 -10.99
CA SER A 88 -4.03 -8.76 -10.35
C SER A 88 -3.39 -8.19 -9.10
N ALA A 89 -3.06 -9.08 -8.18
CA ALA A 89 -2.32 -8.79 -6.96
C ALA A 89 -1.22 -9.83 -6.74
N ARG A 90 -0.07 -9.38 -6.23
CA ARG A 90 1.03 -10.26 -5.85
C ARG A 90 1.56 -9.84 -4.48
N ALA A 91 1.71 -10.81 -3.59
CA ALA A 91 2.49 -10.62 -2.38
C ALA A 91 3.95 -10.33 -2.75
N GLU A 92 4.56 -9.37 -2.07
CA GLU A 92 5.97 -9.02 -2.23
C GLU A 92 6.58 -8.81 -0.84
N SER A 93 7.44 -9.72 -0.38
CA SER A 93 8.24 -9.57 0.85
C SER A 93 7.42 -9.23 2.11
N GLY A 94 6.99 -10.26 2.84
CA GLY A 94 6.35 -10.10 4.15
C GLY A 94 5.01 -9.38 4.06
N THR A 95 4.97 -8.09 4.41
CA THR A 95 3.72 -7.31 4.58
C THR A 95 3.32 -6.50 3.35
N ARG A 96 4.08 -6.51 2.26
CA ARG A 96 3.79 -5.67 1.09
C ARG A 96 3.11 -6.45 -0.02
N ALA A 97 2.23 -5.78 -0.75
CA ALA A 97 1.63 -6.33 -1.95
C ALA A 97 1.70 -5.31 -3.09
N ARG A 98 1.80 -5.84 -4.31
CA ARG A 98 1.70 -5.07 -5.56
C ARG A 98 0.38 -5.37 -6.24
N TYR A 99 -0.35 -4.32 -6.56
CA TYR A 99 -1.58 -4.33 -7.32
C TYR A 99 -1.33 -3.79 -8.71
N ARG A 100 -1.88 -4.45 -9.74
CA ARG A 100 -1.74 -4.02 -11.13
C ARG A 100 -3.11 -3.92 -11.80
N ARG A 101 -3.28 -2.88 -12.61
CA ARG A 101 -4.40 -2.75 -13.54
C ARG A 101 -3.91 -2.22 -14.88
N ASP A 102 -4.34 -2.89 -15.95
CA ASP A 102 -4.13 -2.47 -17.32
C ASP A 102 -5.26 -1.56 -17.79
N PHE A 103 -4.91 -0.53 -18.55
CA PHE A 103 -5.83 0.46 -19.08
C PHE A 103 -5.81 0.50 -20.62
N GLN A 104 -5.30 -0.54 -21.28
CA GLN A 104 -5.38 -0.64 -22.75
C GLN A 104 -6.76 -0.23 -23.29
N PRO A 105 -6.80 0.61 -24.36
CA PRO A 105 -5.66 1.08 -25.17
C PRO A 105 -4.97 2.36 -24.66
N LEU A 106 -5.32 2.88 -23.47
CA LEU A 106 -4.74 4.11 -22.94
C LEU A 106 -3.27 3.92 -22.57
N VAL A 107 -2.38 4.67 -23.22
CA VAL A 107 -0.98 4.81 -22.81
C VAL A 107 -0.91 5.82 -21.66
N LEU A 108 -0.50 5.34 -20.48
CA LEU A 108 -0.44 6.16 -19.27
C LEU A 108 0.97 6.61 -18.89
N GLY A 109 1.99 5.99 -19.50
CA GLY A 109 3.38 6.29 -19.21
C GLY A 109 4.35 5.67 -20.20
N SER A 110 5.63 5.83 -19.90
CA SER A 110 6.70 5.26 -20.69
C SER A 110 7.86 4.79 -19.82
N ASP A 111 8.54 3.74 -20.27
CA ASP A 111 9.83 3.30 -19.74
C ASP A 111 10.82 3.18 -20.91
N ASN A 112 11.88 3.99 -20.89
CA ASN A 112 12.89 4.05 -21.95
C ASN A 112 12.28 4.17 -23.37
N GLY A 113 11.25 5.02 -23.51
CA GLY A 113 10.54 5.26 -24.78
C GLY A 113 9.51 4.19 -25.15
N LYS A 114 9.42 3.07 -24.42
CA LYS A 114 8.37 2.07 -24.64
C LYS A 114 7.07 2.55 -23.99
N PRO A 115 5.93 2.52 -24.68
CA PRO A 115 4.64 2.90 -24.10
C PRO A 115 4.20 1.86 -23.06
N LEU A 116 3.65 2.34 -21.94
CA LEU A 116 3.10 1.52 -20.87
C LEU A 116 1.62 1.86 -20.66
N THR A 117 0.80 0.82 -20.55
CA THR A 117 -0.66 0.93 -20.41
C THR A 117 -1.16 0.47 -19.04
N ALA A 118 -0.29 -0.15 -18.24
CA ALA A 118 -0.65 -0.63 -16.91
C ALA A 118 -0.05 0.22 -15.80
N LEU A 119 -0.79 0.31 -14.70
CA LEU A 119 -0.37 0.97 -13.47
C LEU A 119 -0.11 -0.09 -12.41
N CYS A 120 1.01 0.04 -11.72
CA CYS A 120 1.33 -0.75 -10.55
C CYS A 120 1.35 0.12 -9.29
N LEU A 121 0.72 -0.39 -8.24
CA LEU A 121 0.56 0.26 -6.95
C LEU A 121 1.05 -0.66 -5.84
N TRP A 122 1.95 -0.16 -5.01
CA TRP A 122 2.45 -0.90 -3.84
C TRP A 122 1.76 -0.41 -2.56
N VAL A 123 1.40 -1.37 -1.72
CA VAL A 123 0.80 -1.14 -0.40
C VAL A 123 1.59 -1.93 0.63
N ASP A 124 1.80 -1.35 1.81
CA ASP A 124 2.35 -2.04 2.98
C ASP A 124 1.25 -2.22 4.03
N TRP A 125 0.94 -3.49 4.30
CA TRP A 125 -0.11 -3.94 5.21
C TRP A 125 0.38 -4.17 6.64
N ARG A 126 1.61 -3.74 6.99
CA ARG A 126 2.21 -4.06 8.29
C ARG A 126 1.41 -3.62 9.51
N THR A 127 0.54 -2.63 9.36
CA THR A 127 -0.32 -2.10 10.43
C THR A 127 -1.65 -2.85 10.54
N LEU A 128 -1.96 -3.73 9.58
CA LEU A 128 -3.13 -4.59 9.65
C LEU A 128 -2.76 -5.84 10.46
N PRO A 129 -3.48 -6.18 11.54
CA PRO A 129 -3.21 -7.40 12.28
C PRO A 129 -3.67 -8.64 11.50
N GLU A 130 -2.95 -9.76 11.60
CA GLU A 130 -3.30 -11.06 10.99
C GLU A 130 -4.69 -11.54 11.43
N ARG A 131 -5.04 -11.29 12.69
CA ARG A 131 -6.37 -11.58 13.24
C ARG A 131 -7.11 -10.27 13.46
N VAL A 132 -7.94 -9.90 12.49
CA VAL A 132 -8.89 -8.81 12.69
C VAL A 132 -10.11 -9.37 13.44
N SER A 133 -10.18 -9.15 14.75
CA SER A 133 -11.42 -9.33 15.49
C SER A 133 -12.34 -8.14 15.18
N GLY A 134 -13.19 -8.27 14.16
CA GLY A 134 -14.12 -7.21 13.72
C GLY A 134 -13.91 -6.76 12.27
N SER A 135 -14.41 -5.57 11.92
CA SER A 135 -14.30 -5.03 10.56
C SER A 135 -12.87 -4.53 10.25
N PRO A 136 -12.23 -4.99 9.16
CA PRO A 136 -10.91 -4.52 8.72
C PRO A 136 -10.84 -3.00 8.48
N THR A 137 -11.98 -2.36 8.22
CA THR A 137 -12.09 -0.93 7.90
C THR A 137 -11.48 -0.02 8.98
N SER A 138 -11.53 -0.43 10.25
CA SER A 138 -10.96 0.32 11.39
C SER A 138 -9.42 0.47 11.31
N TRP A 139 -8.74 -0.43 10.61
CA TRP A 139 -7.29 -0.44 10.45
C TRP A 139 -6.81 0.17 9.14
N MET A 140 -7.70 0.34 8.16
CA MET A 140 -7.36 0.84 6.81
C MET A 140 -6.78 2.26 6.84
N GLY A 141 -7.17 3.07 7.83
CA GLY A 141 -6.58 4.39 8.06
C GLY A 141 -5.07 4.39 8.28
N GLN A 142 -4.51 3.26 8.74
CA GLN A 142 -3.11 3.09 9.12
C GLN A 142 -2.27 2.38 8.05
N VAL A 143 -2.92 1.74 7.07
CA VAL A 143 -2.25 1.06 5.97
C VAL A 143 -1.48 2.08 5.13
N SER A 144 -0.30 1.70 4.63
CA SER A 144 0.57 2.62 3.92
C SER A 144 0.47 2.42 2.41
N LEU A 145 -0.02 3.44 1.71
CA LEU A 145 0.14 3.56 0.26
C LEU A 145 1.57 3.99 -0.06
N LEU A 146 2.33 3.14 -0.77
CA LEU A 146 3.77 3.34 -0.94
C LEU A 146 4.11 4.13 -2.21
N VAL A 147 3.82 3.57 -3.38
CA VAL A 147 4.23 4.16 -4.66
C VAL A 147 3.30 3.74 -5.77
N SER A 148 3.02 4.66 -6.68
CA SER A 148 2.29 4.44 -7.93
C SER A 148 3.24 4.72 -9.10
N LYS A 149 3.30 3.80 -10.07
CA LYS A 149 4.05 4.01 -11.31
C LYS A 149 3.46 3.23 -12.49
N PRO A 150 3.76 3.64 -13.73
CA PRO A 150 3.56 2.77 -14.88
C PRO A 150 4.37 1.48 -14.75
N CYS A 151 3.84 0.39 -15.28
CA CYS A 151 4.54 -0.89 -15.35
C CYS A 151 4.16 -1.66 -16.64
N PRO A 152 4.99 -2.64 -17.04
CA PRO A 152 4.64 -3.59 -18.09
C PRO A 152 3.36 -4.38 -17.77
#